data_AF-A0A1J5I2W0-F1
#
_entry.id   AF-A0A1J5I2W0-F1
#
_cell.length_a   1.000
_cell.length_b   1.000
_cell.length_c   1.000
_cell.angle_alpha   90.00
_cell.angle_beta   90.00
_cell.angle_gamma   90.00
#
_symmetry.space_group_name_H-M   'P 1'
#
loop_
_entity.id
_entity.type
_entity.pdbx_description
1 polymer ?
#
loop_
_entity_poly.entity_id
_entity_poly.type
_entity_poly.pdbx_seq_one_letter_code
_entity_poly.pdbx_strand_id
1 'polypeptide(L)'
;MTSDQNAFATIPDRLKTTAAAAAFVESVSFDNIPAAAIRIGTRCLLDGLGLFVAGSEEHSVALLIEEASQMGGRPDALLLGRGNTKVPAPMAARVLGTAGHAHD
;
A
#
# COMPACT_ATOMS: atom_id res chain seq x y z
N MET A 1 7.87 -24.48 -11.38
CA MET A 1 7.51 -25.07 -10.08
C MET A 1 6.01 -24.91 -9.95
N THR A 2 5.24 -26.00 -10.11
CA THR A 2 3.79 -25.92 -9.89
C THR A 2 3.54 -25.72 -8.40
N SER A 3 2.57 -24.89 -8.07
CA SER A 3 2.23 -24.45 -6.70
C SER A 3 1.81 -25.58 -5.75
N ASP A 4 1.76 -26.82 -6.24
CA ASP A 4 1.15 -27.97 -5.59
C ASP A 4 2.14 -28.81 -4.76
N GLN A 5 3.42 -28.41 -4.68
CA GLN A 5 4.44 -29.15 -3.93
C GLN A 5 5.07 -28.27 -2.84
N ASN A 6 4.39 -28.22 -1.68
CA ASN A 6 4.98 -27.78 -0.42
C ASN A 6 5.43 -29.02 0.37
N ALA A 7 6.72 -29.14 0.69
CA ALA A 7 7.29 -30.27 1.43
C ALA A 7 6.70 -30.46 2.85
N PHE A 8 5.98 -29.47 3.37
CA PHE A 8 5.42 -29.45 4.72
C PHE A 8 3.88 -29.49 4.75
N ALA A 9 3.20 -29.46 3.58
CA ALA A 9 1.75 -29.49 3.52
C ALA A 9 1.21 -30.02 2.18
N THR A 10 0.29 -30.98 2.23
CA THR A 10 -0.52 -31.38 1.07
C THR A 10 -1.61 -30.34 0.85
N ILE A 11 -1.51 -29.54 -0.21
CA ILE A 11 -2.57 -28.60 -0.60
C ILE A 11 -3.59 -29.38 -1.43
N PRO A 12 -4.86 -29.49 -0.99
CA PRO A 12 -5.89 -30.14 -1.80
C PRO A 12 -6.05 -29.43 -3.15
N ASP A 13 -6.24 -30.15 -4.26
CA ASP A 13 -6.41 -29.58 -5.62
C ASP A 13 -7.48 -28.49 -5.73
N ARG A 14 -8.46 -28.51 -4.82
CA ARG A 14 -9.54 -27.53 -4.70
C ARG A 14 -9.12 -26.20 -4.07
N LEU A 15 -7.97 -26.15 -3.40
CA LEU A 15 -7.45 -24.97 -2.69
C LEU A 15 -6.58 -24.12 -3.62
N LYS A 16 -7.18 -23.68 -4.73
CA LYS A 16 -6.57 -22.77 -5.71
C LYS A 16 -6.70 -21.30 -5.31
N THR A 17 -6.81 -20.99 -4.02
CA THR A 17 -7.11 -19.63 -3.53
C THR A 17 -6.09 -18.60 -4.04
N THR A 18 -4.79 -18.92 -3.99
CA THR A 18 -3.75 -18.03 -4.51
C THR A 18 -3.88 -17.81 -6.01
N ALA A 19 -4.12 -18.88 -6.78
CA ALA A 19 -4.31 -18.80 -8.23
C ALA A 19 -5.59 -18.03 -8.59
N ALA A 20 -6.67 -18.23 -7.84
CA ALA A 20 -7.93 -17.51 -8.02
C ALA A 20 -7.79 -16.01 -7.69
N ALA A 21 -7.06 -15.66 -6.63
CA ALA A 21 -6.75 -14.27 -6.29
C ALA A 21 -5.90 -13.60 -7.38
N ALA A 22 -4.87 -14.29 -7.89
CA ALA A 22 -4.04 -13.78 -8.98
C ALA A 22 -4.86 -13.57 -10.26
N ALA A 23 -5.68 -14.54 -10.65
CA ALA A 23 -6.57 -14.42 -11.82
C ALA A 23 -7.60 -13.29 -11.66
N PHE A 24 -8.13 -13.08 -10.45
CA PHE A 24 -9.01 -11.95 -10.15
C PHE A 24 -8.29 -10.60 -10.33
N VAL A 25 -7.09 -10.44 -9.76
CA VAL A 25 -6.31 -9.20 -9.89
C VAL A 25 -5.89 -8.92 -11.33
N GLU A 26 -5.58 -9.97 -12.11
CA GLU A 26 -5.23 -9.84 -13.53
C GLU A 26 -6.42 -9.42 -14.41
N SER A 27 -7.62 -9.95 -14.12
CA SER A 27 -8.80 -9.80 -15.00
C SER A 27 -9.74 -8.66 -14.62
N VAL A 28 -9.61 -8.08 -13.42
CA VAL A 28 -10.46 -6.97 -13.00
C VAL A 28 -10.23 -5.74 -13.89
N SER A 29 -11.33 -5.14 -14.38
CA SER A 29 -11.33 -3.84 -15.05
C SER A 29 -12.22 -2.87 -14.29
N PHE A 30 -11.99 -1.57 -14.46
CA PHE A 30 -12.79 -0.54 -13.78
C PHE A 30 -14.29 -0.68 -14.07
N ASP A 31 -14.66 -0.98 -15.31
CA ASP A 31 -16.05 -1.16 -15.74
C ASP A 31 -16.77 -2.33 -15.05
N ASN A 32 -16.01 -3.30 -14.56
CA ASN A 32 -16.52 -4.47 -13.85
C ASN A 32 -16.66 -4.23 -12.34
N ILE A 33 -16.22 -3.07 -11.81
CA ILE A 33 -16.30 -2.76 -10.38
C ILE A 33 -17.73 -2.29 -10.04
N PRO A 34 -18.43 -2.93 -9.08
CA PRO A 34 -19.75 -2.48 -8.67
C PRO A 34 -19.76 -1.03 -8.20
N ALA A 35 -20.76 -0.24 -8.59
CA ALA A 35 -20.86 1.18 -8.22
C ALA A 35 -20.79 1.43 -6.70
N ALA A 36 -21.31 0.48 -5.89
CA ALA A 36 -21.20 0.54 -4.44
C ALA A 36 -19.75 0.39 -3.95
N ALA A 37 -18.96 -0.49 -4.58
CA ALA A 37 -17.55 -0.67 -4.26
C ALA A 37 -16.72 0.57 -4.65
N ILE A 38 -16.99 1.19 -5.80
CA ILE A 38 -16.36 2.47 -6.19
C ILE A 38 -16.64 3.56 -5.14
N ARG A 39 -17.90 3.70 -4.74
CA ARG A 39 -18.31 4.70 -3.74
C ARG A 39 -17.62 4.47 -2.39
N ILE A 40 -17.58 3.23 -1.91
CA ILE A 40 -16.94 2.89 -0.63
C ILE A 40 -15.43 3.05 -0.73
N GLY A 41 -14.81 2.53 -1.78
CA GLY A 41 -13.36 2.66 -2.00
C GLY A 41 -12.92 4.11 -2.07
N THR A 42 -13.68 4.98 -2.73
CA THR A 42 -13.39 6.43 -2.77
C THR A 42 -13.44 7.04 -1.38
N ARG A 43 -14.41 6.66 -0.54
CA ARG A 43 -14.48 7.12 0.86
C ARG A 43 -13.27 6.64 1.66
N CYS A 44 -12.86 5.38 1.51
CA CYS A 44 -11.67 4.84 2.17
C CYS A 44 -10.39 5.55 1.72
N LEU A 45 -10.25 5.89 0.44
CA LEU A 45 -9.11 6.66 -0.06
C LEU A 45 -9.05 8.07 0.52
N LEU A 46 -10.20 8.75 0.62
CA LEU A 46 -10.29 10.09 1.21
C LEU A 46 -10.00 10.07 2.72
N ASP A 47 -10.52 9.06 3.43
CA ASP A 47 -10.24 8.83 4.84
C ASP A 47 -8.75 8.57 5.09
N GLY A 48 -8.15 7.65 4.32
CA GLY A 48 -6.72 7.35 4.40
C GLY A 48 -5.84 8.56 4.08
N LEU A 49 -6.23 9.41 3.12
CA LEU A 49 -5.53 10.67 2.85
C LEU A 49 -5.58 11.61 4.07
N GLY A 50 -6.73 11.69 4.74
CA GLY A 50 -6.87 12.45 5.99
C GLY A 50 -5.93 11.94 7.08
N LEU A 51 -5.84 10.62 7.24
CA LEU A 51 -4.91 10.00 8.19
C LEU A 51 -3.44 10.24 7.83
N PHE A 52 -3.07 10.18 6.55
CA PHE A 52 -1.70 10.51 6.12
C PHE A 52 -1.30 11.94 6.47
N VAL A 53 -2.20 12.91 6.31
CA VAL A 53 -1.95 14.30 6.68
C VAL A 53 -1.87 14.43 8.20
N ALA A 54 -2.87 13.93 8.92
CA ALA A 54 -2.91 14.06 10.38
C ALA A 54 -1.72 13.36 11.06
N GLY A 55 -1.43 12.12 10.67
CA GLY A 55 -0.29 11.37 11.21
C GLY A 55 1.07 11.89 10.76
N SER A 56 1.15 12.74 9.72
CA SER A 56 2.44 13.33 9.32
C SER A 56 3.03 14.31 10.36
N GLU A 57 2.22 14.73 11.32
CA GLU A 57 2.67 15.56 12.46
C GLU A 57 3.25 14.74 13.61
N GLU A 58 3.12 13.41 13.58
CA GLU A 58 3.61 12.53 14.64
C GLU A 58 5.13 12.38 14.61
N HIS A 59 5.74 12.34 15.80
CA HIS A 59 7.20 12.30 15.94
C HIS A 59 7.82 11.07 15.26
N SER A 60 7.15 9.91 15.36
CA SER A 60 7.57 8.67 14.71
C SER A 60 7.65 8.80 13.20
N VAL A 61 6.73 9.55 12.59
CA VAL A 61 6.68 9.80 11.14
C VAL A 61 7.74 10.82 10.73
N ALA A 62 7.98 11.86 11.54
CA ALA A 62 9.06 12.82 11.31
C ALA A 62 10.43 12.14 11.19
N LEU A 63 10.72 11.16 12.06
CA LEU A 63 11.96 10.36 11.99
C LEU A 63 12.07 9.59 10.67
N LEU A 64 10.98 9.00 10.18
CA LEU A 64 10.97 8.29 8.90
C LEU A 64 11.10 9.24 7.70
N ILE A 65 10.54 10.45 7.78
CA ILE A 65 10.74 11.50 6.76
C ILE A 65 12.22 11.88 6.68
N GLU A 66 12.89 12.06 7.82
CA GLU A 66 14.32 12.38 7.85
C GLU A 66 15.17 11.25 7.29
N GLU A 67 14.93 10.02 7.76
CA GLU A 67 15.59 8.80 7.27
C GLU A 67 15.43 8.67 5.75
N ALA A 68 14.20 8.84 5.24
CA ALA A 68 13.92 8.71 3.83
C ALA A 68 14.59 9.82 2.99
N SER A 69 14.64 11.05 3.51
CA SER A 69 15.30 12.17 2.84
C SER A 69 16.81 11.96 2.74
N GLN A 70 17.43 11.35 3.75
CA GLN A 70 18.87 11.11 3.80
C GLN A 70 19.32 9.94 2.92
N MET A 71 18.50 8.89 2.78
CA MET A 71 18.82 7.76 1.90
C MET A 71 18.89 8.15 0.41
N GLY A 72 18.15 9.19 0.00
CA GLY A 72 18.12 9.65 -1.39
C GLY A 72 17.54 8.61 -2.37
N GLY A 73 18.01 8.63 -3.62
CA GLY A 73 17.59 7.69 -4.67
C GLY A 73 16.72 8.30 -5.76
N ARG A 74 15.99 7.46 -6.51
CA ARG A 74 15.17 7.89 -7.65
C ARG A 74 13.97 8.72 -7.15
N PRO A 75 13.72 9.92 -7.71
CA PRO A 75 12.67 10.83 -7.23
C PRO A 75 11.27 10.43 -7.76
N ASP A 76 10.80 9.25 -7.39
CA ASP A 76 9.56 8.66 -7.93
C ASP A 76 8.29 9.27 -7.34
N ALA A 77 8.26 9.44 -6.02
CA ALA A 77 7.06 9.82 -5.28
C ALA A 77 7.36 10.95 -4.29
N LEU A 78 6.35 11.80 -4.05
CA LEU A 78 6.42 12.90 -3.07
C LEU A 78 6.55 12.35 -1.65
N LEU A 79 7.48 12.93 -0.88
CA LEU A 79 7.59 12.69 0.55
C LEU A 79 6.77 13.76 1.29
N LEU A 80 5.57 13.40 1.73
CA LEU A 80 4.68 14.29 2.47
C LEU A 80 5.37 14.82 3.73
N GLY A 81 5.18 16.11 4.04
CA GLY A 81 5.84 16.76 5.19
C GLY A 81 7.26 17.27 4.93
N ARG A 82 7.80 17.13 3.70
CA ARG A 82 9.16 17.60 3.34
C ARG A 82 9.21 18.47 2.08
N GLY A 83 8.30 19.44 1.97
CA GLY A 83 8.23 20.35 0.82
C GLY A 83 8.08 19.60 -0.51
N ASN A 84 8.92 19.91 -1.50
CA ASN A 84 8.89 19.26 -2.82
C ASN A 84 9.82 18.05 -2.93
N THR A 85 10.31 17.52 -1.81
CA THR A 85 11.25 16.39 -1.80
C THR A 85 10.57 15.14 -2.35
N LYS A 86 11.26 14.44 -3.25
CA LYS A 86 10.82 13.14 -3.77
C LYS A 86 11.83 12.06 -3.44
N VAL A 87 11.33 10.86 -3.14
CA VAL A 87 12.11 9.67 -2.78
C VAL A 87 11.61 8.46 -3.59
N PRO A 88 12.32 7.32 -3.55
CA PRO A 88 11.83 6.10 -4.18
C PRO A 88 10.42 5.73 -3.70
N ALA A 89 9.56 5.29 -4.62
CA ALA A 89 8.15 5.02 -4.31
C ALA A 89 7.93 4.08 -3.09
N PRO A 90 8.72 3.00 -2.90
CA PRO A 90 8.58 2.15 -1.72
C PRO A 90 8.88 2.87 -0.39
N MET A 91 9.78 3.85 -0.41
CA MET A 91 10.13 4.64 0.77
C MET A 91 9.04 5.63 1.12
N ALA A 92 8.51 6.35 0.12
CA ALA A 92 7.34 7.21 0.33
C ALA A 92 6.14 6.41 0.86
N ALA A 93 5.91 5.21 0.31
CA ALA A 93 4.85 4.31 0.77
C ALA A 93 5.04 3.85 2.22
N ARG A 94 6.28 3.55 2.65
CA ARG A 94 6.59 3.21 4.04
C ARG A 94 6.24 4.36 4.99
N VAL A 95 6.67 5.58 4.66
CA VAL A 95 6.40 6.79 5.47
C VAL A 95 4.89 7.05 5.56
N LEU A 96 4.17 7.03 4.44
CA LEU A 96 2.72 7.25 4.42
C LEU A 96 1.96 6.13 5.12
N GLY A 97 2.40 4.89 4.98
CA GLY A 97 1.82 3.74 5.68
C GLY A 97 1.90 3.89 7.20
N THR A 98 3.04 4.37 7.72
CA THR A 98 3.20 4.70 9.14
C THR A 98 2.32 5.89 9.54
N ALA A 99 2.28 6.96 8.74
CA ALA A 99 1.40 8.11 9.01
C ALA A 99 -0.07 7.71 9.12
N GLY A 100 -0.54 6.82 8.22
CA GLY A 100 -1.92 6.34 8.23
C GLY A 100 -2.31 5.54 9.49
N HIS A 101 -1.34 5.11 10.29
CA HIS A 101 -1.54 4.31 11.50
C HIS A 101 -0.95 4.98 12.75
N ALA A 102 -0.62 6.27 12.70
CA ALA A 102 0.14 6.90 13.78
C ALA A 102 -0.68 7.18 15.05
N HIS A 103 -2.01 7.04 15.00
CA HIS A 103 -2.93 7.40 16.08
C HIS A 103 -3.65 6.19 16.72
N ASP A 104 -3.14 4.97 16.54
CA ASP A 104 -3.62 3.70 17.15
C ASP A 104 -2.43 2.93 17.74
#